data_AF-A0A671K7V5-F1
#
_entry.id   AF-A0A671K7V5-F1
#
_cell.length_a   1.000
_cell.length_b   1.000
_cell.length_c   1.000
_cell.angle_alpha   90.00
_cell.angle_beta   90.00
_cell.angle_gamma   90.00
#
_symmetry.space_group_name_H-M   'P 1'
#
loop_
_entity.id
_entity.type
_entity.pdbx_description
1 polymer ?
#
loop_
_entity_poly.entity_id
_entity_poly.type
_entity_poly.pdbx_seq_one_letter_code
_entity_poly.pdbx_strand_id
1 'polypeptide(L)'
;TILLFGKGILTYDSTTMMLIIMIIVYRVNGAIIQGFEDDVGTKTSFYGFTTNSLKNSLIGYYQDGFDKCHGTGYICIPAETGDYVMLAAAIQSVSVPSGPDKGDRPSELFGYNTETHEFKMIHPFNMFLKSPQLEQYRDLYMPSTGALMLLIVSAYGFITENYKDFSDHYYDKVMKPLVFYANHDMEMEGHLWKQLHSQKVLWLNQRQKRT
;
A
#
# COMPACT_ATOMS: atom_id res chain seq x y z
N THR A 1 9.97 -2.42 -11.88
CA THR A 1 9.66 -2.31 -10.44
C THR A 1 8.16 -2.39 -10.24
N ILE A 2 7.62 -3.09 -9.22
CA ILE A 2 6.16 -3.25 -9.00
C ILE A 2 5.74 -2.72 -7.64
N LEU A 3 4.55 -2.13 -7.55
CA LEU A 3 3.79 -1.95 -6.32
C LEU A 3 2.60 -2.90 -6.28
N LEU A 4 2.51 -3.70 -5.22
CA LEU A 4 1.36 -4.56 -4.92
C LEU A 4 0.46 -3.86 -3.90
N PHE A 5 -0.77 -3.59 -4.32
CA PHE A 5 -1.84 -3.10 -3.47
C PHE A 5 -2.82 -4.25 -3.19
N GLY A 6 -3.39 -4.29 -1.99
CA GLY A 6 -4.12 -5.44 -1.43
C GLY A 6 -5.34 -5.97 -2.18
N LYS A 7 -5.64 -5.54 -3.41
CA LYS A 7 -6.96 -5.76 -4.06
C LYS A 7 -7.17 -7.15 -4.65
N GLY A 8 -8.43 -7.56 -4.70
CA GLY A 8 -8.88 -8.85 -5.21
C GLY A 8 -8.55 -9.17 -6.66
N ILE A 9 -8.05 -8.21 -7.43
CA ILE A 9 -7.62 -8.43 -8.80
C ILE A 9 -6.35 -9.30 -8.90
N LEU A 10 -5.66 -9.58 -7.79
CA LEU A 10 -4.41 -10.36 -7.82
C LEU A 10 -4.58 -11.89 -7.85
N THR A 11 -5.79 -12.44 -7.67
CA THR A 11 -5.96 -13.90 -7.51
C THR A 11 -5.88 -14.68 -8.83
N TYR A 12 -5.12 -15.78 -8.89
CA TYR A 12 -5.06 -16.77 -9.98
C TYR A 12 -4.80 -16.22 -11.41
N ASP A 13 -3.54 -15.86 -11.73
CA ASP A 13 -2.87 -16.03 -13.06
C ASP A 13 -1.40 -15.55 -13.00
N SER A 14 -0.61 -15.84 -14.06
CA SER A 14 0.79 -15.52 -14.47
C SER A 14 1.56 -14.32 -13.88
N THR A 15 0.93 -13.48 -13.06
CA THR A 15 1.49 -12.44 -12.19
C THR A 15 2.69 -12.94 -11.40
N THR A 16 2.66 -14.17 -10.90
CA THR A 16 3.76 -14.77 -10.12
C THR A 16 5.00 -15.05 -10.93
N MET A 17 4.85 -15.52 -12.17
CA MET A 17 6.00 -15.68 -13.05
C MET A 17 6.63 -14.31 -13.34
N MET A 18 5.83 -13.24 -13.47
CA MET A 18 6.33 -11.88 -13.69
C MET A 18 6.93 -11.24 -12.42
N LEU A 19 6.44 -11.56 -11.22
CA LEU A 19 6.98 -11.08 -9.94
C LEU A 19 8.31 -11.74 -9.55
N ILE A 20 8.49 -13.03 -9.87
CA ILE A 20 9.70 -13.80 -9.57
C ILE A 20 10.93 -13.25 -10.33
N ILE A 21 10.75 -12.73 -11.55
CA ILE A 21 11.84 -12.16 -12.37
C ILE A 21 12.23 -10.73 -11.96
N MET A 22 11.57 -10.12 -10.97
CA MET A 22 11.75 -8.70 -10.69
C MET A 22 12.78 -8.36 -9.62
N ILE A 23 13.62 -7.39 -9.97
CA ILE A 23 14.75 -6.95 -9.14
C ILE A 23 14.25 -6.21 -7.89
N ILE A 24 13.16 -5.45 -7.97
CA ILE A 24 12.63 -4.65 -6.85
C ILE A 24 11.09 -4.73 -6.77
N VAL A 25 10.57 -5.10 -5.59
CA VAL A 25 9.13 -5.24 -5.28
C VAL A 25 8.75 -4.33 -4.11
N TYR A 26 7.70 -3.53 -4.30
CA TYR A 26 7.11 -2.64 -3.31
C TYR A 26 5.77 -3.20 -2.84
N ARG A 27 5.50 -3.12 -1.54
CA ARG A 27 4.21 -3.47 -0.92
C ARG A 27 3.75 -2.36 0.00
N VAL A 28 2.45 -2.28 0.27
CA VAL A 28 1.84 -1.31 1.19
C VAL A 28 0.62 -1.93 1.88
N ASN A 29 0.19 -1.35 3.00
CA ASN A 29 -1.03 -1.73 3.75
C ASN A 29 -1.06 -3.25 4.09
N GLY A 30 -2.23 -3.87 4.28
CA GLY A 30 -2.35 -5.30 4.58
C GLY A 30 -1.89 -6.23 3.46
N ALA A 31 -0.59 -6.26 3.16
CA ALA A 31 0.00 -7.05 2.09
C ALA A 31 0.34 -8.46 2.59
N ILE A 32 -0.70 -9.27 2.84
CA ILE A 32 -0.58 -10.66 3.29
C ILE A 32 0.12 -11.51 2.23
N ILE A 33 1.21 -12.17 2.59
CA ILE A 33 1.94 -13.07 1.68
C ILE A 33 1.57 -14.52 1.94
N GLN A 34 1.48 -14.91 3.22
CA GLN A 34 1.30 -16.30 3.61
C GLN A 34 -0.02 -16.86 3.05
N GLY A 35 0.07 -17.96 2.30
CA GLY A 35 -1.07 -18.59 1.63
C GLY A 35 -1.46 -17.96 0.28
N PHE A 36 -0.76 -16.90 -0.15
CA PHE A 36 -0.98 -16.20 -1.42
C PHE A 36 0.32 -16.04 -2.22
N GLU A 37 1.36 -16.81 -1.91
CA GLU A 37 2.67 -16.73 -2.54
C GLU A 37 2.60 -16.91 -4.06
N ASP A 38 1.69 -17.78 -4.52
CA ASP A 38 1.43 -18.05 -5.94
C ASP A 38 0.64 -16.96 -6.66
N ASP A 39 0.13 -15.96 -5.95
CA ASP A 39 -0.59 -14.81 -6.51
C ASP A 39 0.23 -13.52 -6.41
N VAL A 40 0.90 -13.32 -5.28
CA VAL A 40 1.56 -12.06 -4.94
C VAL A 40 3.08 -12.19 -4.80
N GLY A 41 3.65 -13.38 -4.96
CA GLY A 41 5.07 -13.66 -4.75
C GLY A 41 5.52 -13.49 -3.29
N THR A 42 6.75 -13.89 -2.99
CA THR A 42 7.32 -13.87 -1.63
C THR A 42 8.24 -12.69 -1.33
N LYS A 43 8.74 -12.02 -2.38
CA LYS A 43 9.73 -10.95 -2.23
C LYS A 43 9.06 -9.63 -1.82
N THR A 44 9.71 -8.91 -0.90
CA THR A 44 9.43 -7.51 -0.60
C THR A 44 10.75 -6.76 -0.43
N SER A 45 11.06 -5.86 -1.37
CA SER A 45 12.25 -5.01 -1.30
C SER A 45 11.98 -3.76 -0.48
N PHE A 46 10.82 -3.14 -0.70
CA PHE A 46 10.39 -1.96 0.03
C PHE A 46 8.95 -2.10 0.49
N TYR A 47 8.68 -1.63 1.70
CA TYR A 47 7.33 -1.56 2.24
C TYR A 47 6.96 -0.10 2.52
N GLY A 48 5.96 0.43 1.82
CA GLY A 48 5.47 1.79 2.01
C GLY A 48 4.36 1.84 3.06
N PHE A 49 4.38 2.87 3.92
CA PHE A 49 3.40 2.97 5.01
C PHE A 49 3.07 4.43 5.37
N THR A 50 1.83 4.64 5.76
CA THR A 50 1.49 5.61 6.83
C THR A 50 1.31 4.81 8.12
N THR A 51 1.57 5.45 9.26
CA THR A 51 1.45 4.86 10.59
C THR A 51 0.04 4.39 10.86
N ASN A 52 -0.95 5.24 10.56
CA ASN A 52 -2.36 4.92 10.72
C ASN A 52 -2.78 3.71 9.87
N SER A 53 -2.45 3.70 8.56
CA SER A 53 -2.83 2.59 7.67
C SER A 53 -2.15 1.28 8.05
N LEU A 54 -0.87 1.31 8.47
CA LEU A 54 -0.15 0.12 8.92
C LEU A 54 -0.79 -0.46 10.19
N LYS A 55 -1.03 0.37 11.20
CA LYS A 55 -1.66 -0.07 12.46
C LYS A 55 -3.06 -0.62 12.23
N ASN A 56 -3.88 0.06 11.43
CA ASN A 56 -5.21 -0.42 11.07
C ASN A 56 -5.17 -1.74 10.31
N SER A 57 -4.17 -1.93 9.43
CA SER A 57 -3.98 -3.20 8.73
C SER A 57 -3.58 -4.33 9.68
N LEU A 58 -2.68 -4.08 10.63
CA LEU A 58 -2.27 -5.07 11.64
C LEU A 58 -3.43 -5.51 12.52
N ILE A 59 -4.30 -4.58 12.92
CA ILE A 59 -5.49 -4.90 13.72
C ILE A 59 -6.54 -5.60 12.87
N GLY A 60 -6.88 -5.01 11.72
CA GLY A 60 -8.00 -5.44 10.87
C GLY A 60 -7.76 -6.77 10.17
N TYR A 61 -6.51 -7.09 9.83
CA TYR A 61 -6.14 -8.26 9.05
C TYR A 61 -5.30 -9.29 9.83
N TYR A 62 -5.21 -9.15 11.16
CA TYR A 62 -4.48 -10.09 12.01
C TYR A 62 -4.93 -11.54 11.79
N GLN A 63 -6.24 -11.77 11.80
CA GLN A 63 -6.84 -13.10 11.62
C GLN A 63 -6.73 -13.64 10.20
N ASP A 64 -6.41 -12.77 9.24
CA ASP A 64 -6.17 -13.15 7.84
C ASP A 64 -4.68 -13.35 7.54
N GLY A 65 -3.81 -13.19 8.55
CA GLY A 65 -2.38 -13.52 8.47
C GLY A 65 -1.45 -12.32 8.35
N PHE A 66 -1.93 -11.09 8.60
CA PHE A 66 -1.09 -9.89 8.62
C PHE A 66 -0.62 -9.57 10.04
N ASP A 67 0.52 -10.12 10.45
CA ASP A 67 1.08 -9.98 11.81
C ASP A 67 2.20 -8.92 11.91
N LYS A 68 2.89 -8.60 10.81
CA LYS A 68 3.91 -7.54 10.73
C LYS A 68 4.14 -7.10 9.28
N CYS A 69 4.79 -5.96 9.10
CA CYS A 69 5.25 -5.56 7.78
C CYS A 69 6.63 -6.17 7.47
N HIS A 70 6.75 -6.79 6.29
CA HIS A 70 7.97 -7.44 5.83
C HIS A 70 8.64 -6.63 4.73
N GLY A 71 9.95 -6.42 4.81
CA GLY A 71 10.73 -5.80 3.74
C GLY A 71 12.21 -5.63 4.11
N THR A 72 13.04 -5.32 3.11
CA THR A 72 14.45 -4.91 3.29
C THR A 72 14.61 -3.38 3.35
N GLY A 73 13.50 -2.66 3.39
CA GLY A 73 13.46 -1.21 3.43
C GLY A 73 12.04 -0.71 3.66
N TYR A 74 11.90 0.37 4.39
CA TYR A 74 10.63 0.94 4.83
C TYR A 74 10.52 2.38 4.34
N ILE A 75 9.44 2.68 3.63
CA ILE A 75 9.21 3.99 3.01
C ILE A 75 8.05 4.67 3.71
N CYS A 76 8.37 5.61 4.58
CA CYS A 76 7.39 6.44 5.26
C CYS A 76 6.74 7.42 4.27
N ILE A 77 5.42 7.45 4.29
CA ILE A 77 4.61 8.44 3.58
C ILE A 77 4.14 9.45 4.63
N PRO A 78 4.63 10.69 4.61
CA PRO A 78 4.27 11.68 5.62
C PRO A 78 2.87 12.25 5.35
N ALA A 79 1.84 11.55 5.81
CA ALA A 79 0.45 12.00 5.71
C ALA A 79 0.07 12.89 6.90
N GLU A 80 0.53 12.54 8.09
CA GLU A 80 0.24 13.23 9.34
C GLU A 80 1.50 13.38 10.21
N THR A 81 1.43 14.22 11.26
CA THR A 81 2.54 14.38 12.22
C THR A 81 2.95 13.04 12.86
N GLY A 82 2.00 12.14 13.08
CA GLY A 82 2.26 10.79 13.61
C GLY A 82 3.29 10.01 12.79
N ASP A 83 3.31 10.18 11.47
CA ASP A 83 4.25 9.49 10.57
C ASP A 83 5.70 9.90 10.81
N TYR A 84 5.94 11.20 11.01
CA TYR A 84 7.26 11.71 11.34
C TYR A 84 7.74 11.21 12.70
N VAL A 85 6.84 11.21 13.70
CA VAL A 85 7.16 10.78 15.06
C VAL A 85 7.45 9.27 15.08
N MET A 86 6.64 8.46 14.40
CA MET A 86 6.84 7.02 14.29
C MET A 86 8.16 6.70 13.58
N LEU A 87 8.46 7.34 12.45
CA LEU A 87 9.71 7.13 11.73
C LEU A 87 10.93 7.51 12.59
N ALA A 88 10.87 8.66 13.26
CA ALA A 88 11.94 9.12 14.13
C ALA A 88 12.18 8.15 15.30
N ALA A 89 11.11 7.63 15.90
CA ALA A 89 11.19 6.62 16.96
C ALA A 89 11.79 5.30 16.46
N ALA A 90 11.43 4.87 15.24
CA ALA A 90 11.95 3.66 14.61
C ALA A 90 13.47 3.76 14.38
N ILE A 91 13.92 4.87 13.77
CA ILE A 91 15.36 5.12 13.53
C ILE A 91 16.15 5.16 14.83
N GLN A 92 15.58 5.78 15.88
CA GLN A 92 16.24 5.90 17.18
C GLN A 92 16.13 4.62 18.04
N SER A 93 15.38 3.61 17.59
CA SER A 93 15.11 2.40 18.37
C SER A 93 14.51 2.69 19.77
N VAL A 94 13.61 3.66 19.85
CA VAL A 94 12.90 4.05 21.09
C VAL A 94 11.39 3.88 20.94
N SER A 95 10.68 3.81 22.07
CA SER A 95 9.22 3.94 22.05
C SER A 95 8.80 5.31 21.54
N VAL A 96 7.64 5.36 20.87
CA VAL A 96 7.07 6.60 20.34
C VAL A 96 6.88 7.62 21.49
N PRO A 97 7.49 8.82 21.42
CA PRO A 97 7.58 9.72 22.56
C PRO A 97 6.31 10.55 22.81
N SER A 98 5.48 10.77 21.80
CA SER A 98 4.35 11.71 21.83
C SER A 98 3.29 11.41 20.78
N GLY A 99 2.14 12.07 20.89
CA GLY A 99 1.02 11.91 19.96
C GLY A 99 0.12 10.71 20.29
N PRO A 100 -0.83 10.38 19.39
CA PRO A 100 -1.78 9.29 19.61
C PRO A 100 -1.11 7.93 19.79
N ASP A 101 0.05 7.72 19.15
CA ASP A 101 0.79 6.47 19.16
C ASP A 101 1.83 6.38 20.30
N LYS A 102 1.77 7.29 21.30
CA LYS A 102 2.75 7.34 22.38
C LYS A 102 2.84 6.01 23.14
N GLY A 103 4.07 5.52 23.30
CA GLY A 103 4.35 4.25 23.98
C GLY A 103 4.51 3.06 23.04
N ASP A 104 4.01 3.16 21.80
CA ASP A 104 4.18 2.12 20.79
C ASP A 104 5.66 1.82 20.56
N ARG A 105 5.98 0.57 20.26
CA ARG A 105 7.33 0.10 20.01
C ARG A 105 7.49 -0.14 18.51
N PRO A 106 8.22 0.71 17.77
CA PRO A 106 8.39 0.54 16.32
C PRO A 106 8.95 -0.83 15.94
N SER A 107 9.74 -1.46 16.81
CA SER A 107 10.26 -2.82 16.63
C SER A 107 9.18 -3.89 16.48
N GLU A 108 7.98 -3.67 17.04
CA GLU A 108 6.84 -4.57 16.87
C GLU A 108 6.22 -4.44 15.46
N LEU A 109 6.41 -3.29 14.80
CA LEU A 109 5.93 -3.02 13.45
C LEU A 109 6.96 -3.45 12.39
N PHE A 110 8.22 -3.07 12.59
CA PHE A 110 9.30 -3.17 11.60
C PHE A 110 10.33 -4.28 11.91
N GLY A 111 10.22 -4.94 13.05
CA GLY A 111 11.17 -5.96 13.50
C GLY A 111 12.28 -5.42 14.43
N TYR A 112 12.93 -6.35 15.11
CA TYR A 112 14.08 -6.06 15.97
C TYR A 112 15.35 -6.07 15.12
N ASN A 113 16.19 -5.03 15.25
CA ASN A 113 17.46 -4.82 14.50
C ASN A 113 17.32 -4.21 13.10
N THR A 114 16.34 -3.34 12.87
CA THR A 114 16.32 -2.52 11.66
C THR A 114 17.42 -1.46 11.70
N GLU A 115 18.09 -1.24 10.58
CA GLU A 115 19.13 -0.24 10.44
C GLU A 115 18.56 1.08 9.88
N THR A 116 19.14 2.21 10.27
CA THR A 116 18.70 3.54 9.82
C THR A 116 18.61 3.66 8.29
N HIS A 117 19.50 3.01 7.55
CA HIS A 117 19.56 3.09 6.09
C HIS A 117 18.39 2.39 5.39
N GLU A 118 17.70 1.48 6.10
CA GLU A 118 16.51 0.78 5.64
C GLU A 118 15.29 1.71 5.65
N PHE A 119 15.29 2.74 6.50
CA PHE A 119 14.23 3.73 6.57
C PHE A 119 14.43 4.87 5.57
N LYS A 120 13.39 5.17 4.81
CA LYS A 120 13.31 6.29 3.87
C LYS A 120 12.00 7.02 4.07
N MET A 121 11.94 8.29 3.67
CA MET A 121 10.71 9.06 3.63
C MET A 121 10.50 9.61 2.22
N ILE A 122 9.30 9.48 1.69
CA ILE A 122 8.94 10.17 0.44
C ILE A 122 8.84 11.66 0.71
N HIS A 123 9.45 12.46 -0.16
CA HIS A 123 9.28 13.90 -0.11
C HIS A 123 7.78 14.23 -0.23
N PRO A 124 7.19 15.03 0.67
CA PRO A 124 5.78 15.37 0.62
C PRO A 124 5.50 16.07 -0.71
N PHE A 125 4.86 15.36 -1.62
CA PHE A 125 4.54 15.81 -2.98
C PHE A 125 3.03 15.75 -3.18
N ASN A 126 2.28 16.26 -2.19
CA ASN A 126 0.81 16.20 -2.10
C ASN A 126 0.08 17.07 -3.16
N MET A 127 0.76 17.50 -4.23
CA MET A 127 0.27 18.56 -5.12
C MET A 127 -0.16 18.11 -6.52
N PHE A 128 -0.03 16.83 -6.88
CA PHE A 128 -0.25 16.39 -8.28
C PHE A 128 -1.65 15.86 -8.56
N LEU A 129 -2.32 15.28 -7.56
CA LEU A 129 -3.63 14.63 -7.73
C LEU A 129 -4.75 15.55 -7.26
N LYS A 130 -5.19 16.44 -8.15
CA LYS A 130 -6.27 17.40 -7.90
C LYS A 130 -7.65 16.75 -8.05
N SER A 131 -8.09 16.03 -7.02
CA SER A 131 -9.48 15.53 -6.94
C SER A 131 -10.45 16.66 -6.57
N PRO A 132 -11.69 16.66 -7.10
CA PRO A 132 -12.78 17.48 -6.57
C PRO A 132 -13.05 17.27 -5.06
N GLN A 133 -12.74 16.09 -4.51
CA GLN A 133 -12.84 15.81 -3.08
C GLN A 133 -11.89 16.66 -2.23
N LEU A 134 -10.81 17.22 -2.80
CA LEU A 134 -9.96 18.19 -2.11
C LEU A 134 -10.71 19.45 -1.70
N GLU A 135 -11.73 19.86 -2.45
CA GLU A 135 -12.51 21.05 -2.12
C GLU A 135 -13.48 20.78 -0.98
N GLN A 136 -14.09 19.60 -0.97
CA GLN A 136 -15.11 19.22 0.01
C GLN A 136 -14.52 18.66 1.31
N TYR A 137 -13.40 17.94 1.24
CA TYR A 137 -12.78 17.21 2.35
C TYR A 137 -11.32 17.63 2.55
N ARG A 138 -10.99 18.91 2.33
CA ARG A 138 -9.60 19.42 2.33
C ARG A 138 -8.73 18.91 3.48
N ASP A 139 -9.27 18.87 4.69
CA ASP A 139 -8.53 18.51 5.91
C ASP A 139 -8.42 16.98 6.13
N LEU A 140 -9.14 16.19 5.34
CA LEU A 140 -9.18 14.72 5.42
C LEU A 140 -8.61 14.04 4.17
N TYR A 141 -8.70 14.71 3.03
CA TYR A 141 -8.33 14.14 1.75
C TYR A 141 -6.82 14.01 1.63
N MET A 142 -6.40 12.82 1.19
CA MET A 142 -5.09 12.58 0.64
C MET A 142 -5.22 11.54 -0.49
N PRO A 143 -4.31 11.48 -1.48
CA PRO A 143 -4.26 10.32 -2.35
C PRO A 143 -4.00 9.04 -1.53
N SER A 144 -4.47 7.90 -2.03
CA SER A 144 -4.25 6.62 -1.36
C SER A 144 -2.75 6.33 -1.19
N THR A 145 -2.37 5.59 -0.15
CA THR A 145 -0.99 5.12 0.05
C THR A 145 -0.46 4.42 -1.21
N GLY A 146 -1.32 3.66 -1.90
CA GLY A 146 -1.02 3.05 -3.19
C GLY A 146 -0.71 4.10 -4.27
N ALA A 147 -1.53 5.13 -4.43
CA ALA A 147 -1.31 6.19 -5.40
C ALA A 147 0.01 6.93 -5.20
N LEU A 148 0.35 7.27 -3.95
CA LEU A 148 1.60 7.96 -3.61
C LEU A 148 2.83 7.10 -3.92
N MET A 149 2.71 5.79 -3.70
CA MET A 149 3.77 4.83 -4.02
C MET A 149 3.80 4.45 -5.50
N LEU A 150 2.72 4.63 -6.25
CA LEU A 150 2.65 4.22 -7.66
C LEU A 150 3.42 5.17 -8.59
N LEU A 151 3.61 6.43 -8.18
CA LEU A 151 4.36 7.43 -8.96
C LEU A 151 5.82 7.05 -9.26
N ILE A 152 6.33 6.00 -8.63
CA ILE A 152 7.72 5.54 -8.77
C ILE A 152 7.85 4.21 -9.52
N VAL A 153 6.77 3.48 -9.85
CA VAL A 153 6.84 2.06 -10.29
C VAL A 153 5.65 1.56 -11.15
N SER A 154 5.68 0.32 -11.63
CA SER A 154 4.57 -0.37 -12.34
C SER A 154 3.48 -0.88 -11.37
N ALA A 155 2.23 -0.96 -11.81
CA ALA A 155 1.05 -1.12 -10.94
C ALA A 155 0.43 -2.53 -10.97
N TYR A 156 0.30 -3.17 -9.81
CA TYR A 156 -0.40 -4.45 -9.64
C TYR A 156 -1.32 -4.39 -8.43
N GLY A 157 -2.53 -4.94 -8.54
CA GLY A 157 -3.50 -4.86 -7.45
C GLY A 157 -4.17 -3.48 -7.30
N PHE A 158 -4.04 -2.63 -8.32
CA PHE A 158 -4.69 -1.32 -8.36
C PHE A 158 -6.12 -1.43 -8.88
N ILE A 159 -6.95 -0.44 -8.52
CA ILE A 159 -8.33 -0.36 -9.01
C ILE A 159 -8.35 -0.25 -10.55
N THR A 160 -9.18 -1.09 -11.19
CA THR A 160 -9.44 -1.10 -12.63
C THR A 160 -10.93 -0.89 -12.90
N GLU A 161 -11.32 -0.67 -14.15
CA GLU A 161 -12.73 -0.41 -14.51
C GLU A 161 -13.69 -1.51 -14.07
N ASN A 162 -13.21 -2.75 -14.08
CA ASN A 162 -13.98 -3.92 -13.67
C ASN A 162 -13.71 -4.33 -12.20
N TYR A 163 -13.34 -3.40 -11.32
CA TYR A 163 -13.06 -3.70 -9.91
C TYR A 163 -14.21 -4.43 -9.20
N LYS A 164 -15.47 -4.18 -9.64
CA LYS A 164 -16.69 -4.80 -9.08
C LYS A 164 -16.76 -6.31 -9.32
N ASP A 165 -15.96 -6.84 -10.24
CA ASP A 165 -15.90 -8.27 -10.51
C ASP A 165 -15.09 -9.04 -9.47
N PHE A 166 -14.32 -8.33 -8.64
CA PHE A 166 -13.39 -8.88 -7.65
C PHE A 166 -13.77 -8.48 -6.23
N SER A 167 -13.27 -9.23 -5.25
CA SER A 167 -13.37 -8.81 -3.84
C SER A 167 -12.54 -7.56 -3.58
N ASP A 168 -12.87 -6.85 -2.51
CA ASP A 168 -12.10 -5.72 -2.01
C ASP A 168 -10.62 -6.10 -1.88
N HIS A 169 -10.30 -7.22 -1.22
CA HIS A 169 -8.93 -7.71 -1.08
C HIS A 169 -8.71 -9.11 -1.66
N TYR A 170 -7.49 -9.43 -2.10
CA TYR A 170 -7.17 -10.77 -2.66
C TYR A 170 -7.22 -11.88 -1.63
N TYR A 171 -7.06 -11.52 -0.36
CA TYR A 171 -7.11 -12.44 0.77
C TYR A 171 -8.50 -12.57 1.40
N ASP A 172 -9.51 -11.90 0.86
CA ASP A 172 -10.88 -12.05 1.35
C ASP A 172 -11.40 -13.47 1.08
N LYS A 173 -11.71 -14.19 2.16
CA LYS A 173 -12.32 -15.54 2.09
C LYS A 173 -13.71 -15.55 1.44
N VAL A 174 -14.43 -14.42 1.53
CA VAL A 174 -15.77 -14.21 0.96
C VAL A 174 -15.75 -12.86 0.24
N MET A 175 -16.34 -12.79 -0.95
CA MET A 175 -16.38 -11.56 -1.74
C MET A 175 -16.97 -10.40 -0.93
N LYS A 176 -16.18 -9.33 -0.77
CA LYS A 176 -16.57 -8.06 -0.18
C LYS A 176 -16.55 -6.97 -1.25
N PRO A 177 -17.55 -6.07 -1.28
CA PRO A 177 -17.50 -4.93 -2.20
C PRO A 177 -16.42 -3.94 -1.76
N LEU A 178 -15.79 -3.29 -2.73
CA LEU A 178 -14.90 -2.16 -2.48
C LEU A 178 -15.68 -0.99 -1.88
N VAL A 179 -15.26 -0.50 -0.71
CA VAL A 179 -15.84 0.68 -0.07
C VAL A 179 -15.02 1.93 -0.41
N PHE A 180 -15.68 2.98 -0.88
CA PHE A 180 -15.07 4.28 -1.16
C PHE A 180 -15.21 5.17 0.07
N TYR A 181 -14.07 5.47 0.71
CA TYR A 181 -14.01 6.38 1.85
C TYR A 181 -13.66 7.79 1.36
N ALA A 182 -14.26 8.81 1.97
CA ALA A 182 -14.10 10.22 1.55
C ALA A 182 -12.67 10.78 1.73
N ASN A 183 -11.80 10.06 2.42
CA ASN A 183 -10.40 10.43 2.59
C ASN A 183 -9.55 10.19 1.32
N HIS A 184 -10.05 9.43 0.32
CA HIS A 184 -9.38 9.19 -0.96
C HIS A 184 -10.36 9.14 -2.14
N ASP A 185 -9.95 9.64 -3.30
CA ASP A 185 -10.74 9.56 -4.54
C ASP A 185 -10.27 8.40 -5.42
N MET A 186 -10.66 7.18 -5.04
CA MET A 186 -10.23 5.96 -5.74
C MET A 186 -10.78 5.87 -7.17
N GLU A 187 -11.88 6.56 -7.47
CA GLU A 187 -12.42 6.62 -8.83
C GLU A 187 -11.55 7.51 -9.73
N MET A 188 -11.19 8.71 -9.27
CA MET A 188 -10.23 9.56 -9.98
C MET A 188 -8.87 8.88 -10.14
N GLU A 189 -8.36 8.23 -9.09
CA GLU A 189 -7.13 7.44 -9.15
C GLU A 189 -7.22 6.34 -10.23
N GLY A 190 -8.31 5.56 -10.24
CA GLY A 190 -8.54 4.53 -11.26
C GLY A 190 -8.55 5.07 -12.70
N HIS A 191 -9.21 6.20 -12.92
CA HIS A 191 -9.21 6.88 -14.21
C HIS A 191 -7.81 7.33 -14.63
N LEU A 192 -7.03 7.88 -13.70
CA LEU A 192 -5.65 8.29 -13.95
C LEU A 192 -4.77 7.09 -14.33
N TRP A 193 -4.87 5.97 -13.60
CA TRP A 193 -4.09 4.76 -13.92
C TRP A 193 -4.41 4.24 -15.31
N LYS A 194 -5.69 4.23 -15.70
CA LYS A 194 -6.11 3.86 -17.06
C LYS A 194 -5.52 4.82 -18.10
N GLN A 195 -5.56 6.13 -17.85
CA GLN A 195 -5.00 7.13 -18.77
C GLN A 195 -3.48 6.94 -18.95
N LEU A 196 -2.73 6.86 -17.85
CA LEU A 196 -1.28 6.64 -17.88
C LEU A 196 -0.92 5.31 -18.56
N HIS A 197 -1.74 4.28 -18.37
CA HIS A 197 -1.59 3.00 -19.09
C HIS A 197 -1.78 3.14 -20.59
N SER A 198 -2.86 3.81 -21.02
CA SER A 198 -3.14 4.03 -22.44
C SER A 198 -2.05 4.85 -23.16
N GLN A 199 -1.39 5.74 -22.43
CA GLN A 199 -0.29 6.57 -22.92
C GLN A 199 1.08 5.89 -22.83
N LYS A 200 1.15 4.64 -22.35
CA LYS A 200 2.39 3.87 -22.14
C LYS A 200 3.37 4.53 -21.15
N VAL A 201 2.88 5.40 -20.28
CA VAL A 201 3.64 6.02 -19.19
C VAL A 201 3.75 5.07 -17.99
N LEU A 202 2.70 4.30 -17.76
CA LEU A 202 2.61 3.29 -16.70
C LEU A 202 2.19 1.94 -17.31
N TRP A 203 2.68 0.84 -16.75
CA TRP A 203 2.07 -0.47 -17.01
C TRP A 203 1.16 -0.84 -15.84
N LEU A 204 -0.13 -1.00 -16.13
CA LEU A 204 -1.20 -1.37 -15.18
C LEU A 204 -1.63 -2.80 -15.48
N ASN A 205 -1.55 -3.68 -14.48
CA ASN A 205 -2.13 -5.01 -14.58
C ASN A 205 -3.67 -4.91 -14.62
N GLN A 206 -4.27 -5.50 -15.65
CA GLN A 206 -5.71 -5.59 -15.82
C GLN A 206 -6.08 -7.03 -16.14
N ARG A 207 -7.17 -7.54 -15.58
CA ARG A 207 -7.66 -8.89 -15.87
C ARG A 207 -9.17 -8.91 -16.06
N GLN A 208 -9.66 -9.86 -16.84
CA GLN A 208 -11.08 -10.15 -16.97
C GLN A 208 -11.50 -11.20 -15.93
N LYS A 209 -12.75 -11.16 -15.49
CA LYS A 209 -13.31 -12.24 -14.69
C LYS A 209 -13.37 -13.51 -15.54
N ARG A 210 -12.80 -14.61 -15.06
CA ARG A 210 -12.97 -15.91 -15.72
C ARG A 210 -14.44 -16.34 -15.56
N THR A 211 -15.10 -16.60 -16.68
CA THR A 211 -16.46 -17.14 -16.78
C THR A 211 -16.49 -18.62 -16.46
#